data_AF-A0A3A9FC09-F1
#
_entry.id   AF-A0A3A9FC09-F1
#
_cell.length_a   1.000
_cell.length_b   1.000
_cell.length_c   1.000
_cell.angle_alpha   90.00
_cell.angle_beta   90.00
_cell.angle_gamma   90.00
#
_symmetry.space_group_name_H-M   'P 1'
#
loop_
_entity.id
_entity.type
_entity.pdbx_description
1 polymer ?
#
loop_
_entity_poly.entity_id
_entity_poly.type
_entity_poly.pdbx_seq_one_letter_code
_entity_poly.pdbx_strand_id
1 'polypeptide(L)' 'MGKTSSVVKDRYNAKVYDEIKVRVNKGKKEIIRSHAMNLNESVNSFINRAITETIERDKAKENQG' A
#
# COMPACT_ATOMS: atom_id res chain seq x y z
N MET A 1 -30.17 3.18 -22.51
CA MET A 1 -29.56 2.86 -21.19
C MET A 1 -28.43 1.86 -21.46
N GLY A 2 -27.14 2.19 -21.55
CA GLY A 2 -26.28 2.92 -20.62
C GLY A 2 -25.01 2.08 -20.45
N LYS A 3 -24.15 2.01 -21.48
CA LYS A 3 -22.91 1.20 -21.48
C LYS A 3 -21.69 2.06 -21.82
N THR A 4 -21.53 3.20 -21.13
CA THR A 4 -20.36 4.07 -21.33
C THR A 4 -19.91 4.72 -20.01
N SER A 5 -19.92 3.99 -18.90
CA SER A 5 -19.46 4.55 -17.60
C SER A 5 -18.30 3.81 -16.95
N SER A 6 -17.80 2.70 -17.51
CA SER A 6 -16.71 1.93 -16.87
C SER A 6 -15.32 2.18 -17.47
N VAL A 7 -15.21 2.42 -18.79
CA VAL A 7 -13.90 2.56 -19.47
C VAL A 7 -13.21 3.90 -19.16
N VAL A 8 -13.97 4.94 -18.84
CA VAL A 8 -13.40 6.28 -18.55
C VAL A 8 -12.82 6.37 -17.13
N LYS A 9 -13.41 5.67 -16.16
CA LYS A 9 -12.91 5.65 -14.77
C LYS A 9 -11.58 4.92 -14.65
N ASP A 10 -11.35 3.91 -15.47
CA ASP A 10 -10.14 3.09 -15.45
C ASP A 10 -8.88 3.91 -15.82
N ARG A 11 -9.00 4.82 -16.79
CA ARG A 11 -7.90 5.71 -17.21
C ARG A 11 -7.52 6.77 -16.17
N TYR A 12 -8.40 7.10 -15.22
CA TYR A 12 -8.11 8.13 -14.22
C TYR A 12 -7.29 7.56 -13.06
N ASN A 13 -7.51 6.30 -12.69
CA ASN A 13 -6.82 5.66 -11.56
C ASN A 13 -5.35 5.34 -11.89
N ALA A 14 -5.05 4.91 -13.13
CA ALA A 14 -3.71 4.55 -13.56
C ALA A 14 -2.73 5.73 -13.68
N LYS A 15 -3.24 6.98 -13.72
CA LYS A 15 -2.39 8.18 -13.81
C LYS A 15 -1.93 8.69 -12.44
N VAL A 16 -2.59 8.26 -11.37
CA VAL A 16 -2.42 8.83 -10.03
C VAL A 16 -1.82 7.81 -9.05
N TYR A 17 -2.04 6.53 -9.26
CA TYR A 17 -1.59 5.48 -8.35
C TYR A 17 -0.81 4.39 -9.09
N ASP A 18 0.40 4.11 -8.60
CA ASP A 18 1.13 2.89 -8.94
C ASP A 18 0.60 1.71 -8.11
N GLU A 19 0.17 0.63 -8.76
CA GLU A 19 -0.31 -0.57 -8.09
C GLU A 19 0.84 -1.55 -7.80
N ILE A 20 1.03 -1.91 -6.53
CA ILE A 20 2.05 -2.89 -6.10
C ILE A 20 1.37 -4.20 -5.67
N LYS A 21 1.66 -5.28 -6.39
CA LYS A 21 1.22 -6.64 -6.00
C LYS A 21 2.18 -7.24 -4.96
N VAL A 22 1.73 -7.33 -3.71
CA VAL A 22 2.51 -7.92 -2.62
C VAL A 22 2.13 -9.39 -2.40
N ARG A 23 3.11 -10.29 -2.45
CA ARG A 23 2.95 -11.70 -2.07
C ARG A 23 3.42 -11.89 -0.63
N VAL A 24 2.53 -12.35 0.25
CA VAL A 24 2.85 -12.67 1.64
C VAL A 24 2.53 -14.12 1.93
N ASN A 25 3.29 -14.74 2.84
CA ASN A 25 3.02 -16.11 3.28
C ASN A 25 1.62 -16.24 3.88
N LYS A 26 1.05 -17.44 3.80
CA LYS A 26 -0.26 -17.75 4.40
C LYS A 26 -0.25 -17.36 5.88
N GLY A 27 -1.32 -16.72 6.35
CA GLY A 27 -1.45 -16.18 7.72
C GLY A 27 -0.92 -14.77 7.91
N LYS A 28 0.14 -14.35 7.20
CA LYS A 28 0.70 -12.98 7.37
C LYS A 28 -0.28 -11.87 6.99
N LYS A 29 -1.15 -12.11 6.01
CA LYS A 29 -2.20 -11.13 5.63
C LYS A 29 -3.12 -10.78 6.80
N GLU A 30 -3.47 -11.77 7.63
CA GLU A 30 -4.36 -11.56 8.77
C GLU A 30 -3.65 -10.75 9.85
N ILE A 31 -2.39 -11.07 10.14
CA ILE A 31 -1.55 -10.31 11.08
C ILE A 31 -1.45 -8.84 10.66
N ILE A 32 -1.19 -8.58 9.38
CA ILE A 32 -1.13 -7.21 8.82
C ILE A 32 -2.48 -6.50 9.00
N ARG A 33 -3.59 -7.20 8.72
CA ARG A 33 -4.93 -6.65 8.86
C ARG A 33 -5.27 -6.30 10.30
N SER A 34 -5.01 -7.20 11.25
CA SER A 34 -5.24 -6.96 12.68
C SER A 34 -4.40 -5.80 13.19
N HIS A 35 -3.14 -5.70 12.76
CA HIS A 35 -2.27 -4.60 13.17
C HIS A 35 -2.78 -3.25 12.65
N ALA A 36 -3.14 -3.17 11.36
CA ALA A 36 -3.72 -1.96 10.78
C ALA A 36 -5.03 -1.56 11.48
N MET A 37 -5.90 -2.52 11.78
CA MET A 37 -7.16 -2.28 12.50
C MET A 37 -6.92 -1.75 13.92
N ASN A 38 -5.93 -2.28 14.64
CA ASN A 38 -5.56 -1.79 15.97
C ASN A 38 -5.06 -0.34 15.94
N LEU A 39 -4.45 0.07 14.82
CA LEU A 39 -3.98 1.43 14.60
C LEU A 39 -5.02 2.34 13.93
N ASN A 40 -6.28 1.87 13.80
CA ASN A 40 -7.36 2.59 13.13
C ASN A 40 -7.01 3.01 11.69
N GLU A 41 -6.15 2.26 11.01
CA GLU A 41 -5.71 2.53 9.64
C GLU A 41 -6.08 1.39 8.68
N SER A 42 -6.16 1.71 7.40
CA SER A 42 -6.37 0.69 6.37
C SER A 42 -5.08 -0.10 6.14
N VAL A 43 -5.22 -1.37 5.72
CA VAL A 43 -4.06 -2.21 5.33
C VAL A 43 -3.18 -1.51 4.29
N ASN A 44 -3.77 -0.81 3.34
CA ASN A 44 -3.03 -0.03 2.35
C ASN A 44 -2.23 1.12 2.98
N SER A 45 -2.84 1.90 3.89
CA SER A 45 -2.16 2.99 4.58
C SER A 45 -1.00 2.47 5.45
N PHE A 46 -1.24 1.36 6.17
CA PHE A 46 -0.22 0.70 6.97
C PHE A 46 0.98 0.24 6.12
N ILE A 47 0.72 -0.40 4.97
CA ILE A 47 1.78 -0.86 4.06
C ILE A 47 2.58 0.33 3.54
N ASN A 48 1.93 1.41 3.10
CA ASN A 48 2.62 2.60 2.62
C ASN A 48 3.47 3.24 3.71
N ARG A 49 2.93 3.38 4.93
CA ARG A 49 3.66 3.91 6.09
C ARG A 49 4.89 3.06 6.41
N ALA A 50 4.73 1.74 6.49
CA ALA A 50 5.82 0.82 6.78
C ALA A 50 6.94 0.87 5.73
N ILE A 51 6.60 1.03 4.44
CA ILE A 51 7.57 1.21 3.36
C ILE A 51 8.35 2.53 3.55
N THR A 52 7.66 3.65 3.77
CA THR A 52 8.29 4.96 3.99
C THR A 52 9.22 4.94 5.20
N GLU A 53 8.75 4.44 6.35
CA GLU A 53 9.56 4.33 7.56
C GLU A 53 10.81 3.48 7.36
N THR A 54 10.71 2.38 6.59
CA THR A 54 11.85 1.51 6.28
C THR A 54 12.87 2.23 5.39
N ILE A 55 12.41 2.93 4.34
CA ILE A 55 13.29 3.73 3.47
C ILE A 55 14.02 4.81 4.26
N GLU A 56 13.33 5.54 5.14
CA GLU A 56 13.95 6.57 5.98
C GLU A 56 14.97 5.97 6.95
N ARG A 57 14.64 4.82 7.55
CA ARG A 57 15.54 4.10 8.44
C ARG A 57 16.81 3.62 7.74
N ASP A 58 16.69 3.07 6.53
CA ASP A 58 17.87 2.62 5.77
C ASP A 58 18.72 3.80 5.30
N LYS A 59 18.11 4.91 4.85
CA LYS A 59 18.86 6.16 4.58
C LYS A 59 19.63 6.65 5.80
N ALA A 60 19.01 6.59 6.98
CA ALA A 60 19.68 6.99 8.21
C ALA A 60 20.87 6.08 8.55
N LYS A 61 20.80 4.78 8.26
CA LYS A 61 21.95 3.86 8.41
C LYS A 61 23.06 4.15 7.40
N GLU A 62 22.70 4.41 6.14
CA GLU A 62 23.69 4.71 5.08
C GLU A 62 24.45 6.01 5.35
N ASN A 63 23.82 7.02 5.96
CA ASN A 63 24.51 8.27 6.34
C ASN A 63 25.35 8.15 7.62
N GLN A 64 25.32 7.00 8.31
CA GLN A 64 26.08 6.74 9.53
C GLN A 64 27.25 5.76 9.32
N GLY A 65 27.45 5.26 8.09
CA GLY A 65 28.58 4.41 7.70
C GLY A 65 29.57 5.15 6.83
#